data_AF-A0A1A7Z3F0-F1
#
_entry.id   AF-A0A1A7Z3F0-F1
#
_cell.length_a   1.000
_cell.length_b   1.000
_cell.length_c   1.000
_cell.angle_alpha   90.00
_cell.angle_beta   90.00
_cell.angle_gamma   90.00
#
_symmetry.space_group_name_H-M   'P 1'
#
loop_
_entity.id
_entity.type
_entity.pdbx_description
1 polymer ?
#
loop_
_entity_poly.entity_id
_entity_poly.type
_entity_poly.pdbx_seq_one_letter_code
_entity_poly.pdbx_strand_id
1 'polypeptide(L)'
;DVFLGMCLQLIGVKPLRHQGFRTFGIPRPSAAPHLQTFDPCFYRELMVVHSLSVPQIWLMWNLLHDPKLSCHNQTDPKPRVFR
;
A
#
# COMPACT_ATOMS: atom_id res chain seq x y z
N ASP A 1 -14.91 -11.33 -4.14
CA ASP A 1 -14.74 -10.73 -2.80
C ASP A 1 -15.99 -10.86 -1.95
N VAL A 2 -17.17 -10.58 -2.51
CA VAL A 2 -18.46 -10.69 -1.80
C VAL A 2 -18.68 -12.09 -1.20
N PHE A 3 -18.39 -13.16 -1.95
CA PHE A 3 -18.51 -14.53 -1.45
C PHE A 3 -17.66 -14.78 -0.20
N LEU A 4 -16.40 -14.38 -0.22
CA LEU A 4 -15.52 -14.46 0.95
C LEU A 4 -16.11 -13.67 2.14
N GLY A 5 -16.64 -12.46 1.89
CA GLY A 5 -17.33 -11.67 2.90
C GLY A 5 -18.53 -12.39 3.53
N MET A 6 -19.34 -13.09 2.73
CA MET A 6 -20.47 -13.89 3.23
C MET A 6 -20.00 -15.07 4.08
N CYS A 7 -18.94 -15.78 3.67
CA CYS A 7 -18.35 -16.86 4.46
C CYS A 7 -17.82 -16.35 5.81
N LEU A 8 -17.13 -15.19 5.83
CA LEU A 8 -16.62 -14.58 7.06
C LEU A 8 -17.77 -14.17 7.99
N GLN A 9 -18.86 -13.63 7.43
CA GLN A 9 -20.06 -13.30 8.19
C GLN A 9 -20.70 -14.53 8.84
N LEU A 10 -20.78 -15.66 8.12
CA LEU A 10 -21.33 -16.92 8.66
C LEU A 10 -20.55 -17.43 9.88
N ILE A 11 -19.23 -17.23 9.91
CA ILE A 11 -18.37 -17.65 11.03
C ILE A 11 -18.14 -16.54 12.07
N GLY A 12 -18.86 -15.41 11.97
CA GLY A 12 -18.75 -14.30 12.92
C GLY A 12 -17.43 -13.52 12.87
N VAL A 13 -16.66 -13.62 11.78
CA VAL A 13 -15.40 -12.88 11.59
C VAL A 13 -15.67 -11.60 10.81
N LYS A 14 -15.23 -10.47 11.36
CA LYS A 14 -15.33 -9.16 10.69
C LYS A 14 -13.99 -8.76 10.08
N PRO A 15 -13.90 -8.55 8.75
CA PRO A 15 -12.67 -8.02 8.17
C PRO A 15 -12.43 -6.57 8.64
N LEU A 16 -11.17 -6.24 8.88
CA LEU A 16 -10.73 -4.90 9.25
C LEU A 16 -9.99 -4.22 8.10
N ARG A 17 -10.23 -2.92 7.93
CA ARG A 17 -9.54 -2.12 6.91
C ARG A 17 -8.09 -1.90 7.32
N HIS A 18 -7.15 -2.32 6.48
CA HIS A 18 -5.73 -2.02 6.64
C HIS A 18 -5.27 -0.95 5.65
N GLN A 19 -4.51 0.05 6.11
CA GLN A 19 -4.12 1.20 5.28
C GLN A 19 -3.10 0.85 4.17
N GLY A 20 -2.37 -0.25 4.35
CA GLY A 20 -1.44 -0.79 3.36
C GLY A 20 -2.11 -1.44 2.14
N PHE A 21 -3.43 -1.62 2.13
CA PHE A 21 -4.18 -2.08 0.95
C PHE A 21 -4.78 -0.89 0.20
N ARG A 22 -4.25 -0.60 -0.98
CA ARG A 22 -4.66 0.51 -1.88
C ARG A 22 -5.23 -0.05 -3.19
N THR A 23 -6.43 -0.61 -3.12
CA THR A 23 -7.12 -1.27 -4.26
C THR A 23 -7.72 -0.31 -5.28
N PHE A 24 -7.89 0.98 -4.95
CA PHE A 24 -8.30 2.03 -5.89
C PHE A 24 -7.11 2.83 -6.44
N GLY A 25 -5.89 2.39 -6.13
CA GLY A 25 -4.67 3.00 -6.58
C GLY A 25 -4.27 4.30 -5.93
N ILE A 26 -3.25 4.88 -6.55
CA ILE A 26 -2.70 6.18 -6.17
C ILE A 26 -3.40 7.21 -7.06
N PRO A 27 -4.00 8.26 -6.49
CA PRO A 27 -4.55 9.36 -7.28
C PRO A 27 -3.52 9.85 -8.29
N ARG A 28 -3.93 9.98 -9.56
CA ARG A 28 -3.02 10.41 -10.63
C ARG A 28 -2.40 11.77 -10.27
N PRO A 29 -1.16 12.04 -10.70
CA PRO A 29 -0.44 13.28 -10.36
C PRO A 29 -1.18 14.57 -10.78
N SER A 30 -2.11 14.53 -11.74
CA SER A 30 -3.00 15.66 -12.03
C SER A 30 -3.97 16.03 -10.89
N ALA A 31 -4.24 15.11 -9.97
CA ALA A 31 -5.01 15.34 -8.73
C ALA A 31 -4.10 15.44 -7.48
N ALA A 32 -2.81 15.15 -7.59
CA ALA A 32 -1.81 15.26 -6.53
C ALA A 32 -0.40 15.56 -7.11
N PRO A 33 -0.12 16.80 -7.53
CA PRO A 33 1.09 17.17 -8.28
C PRO A 33 2.40 16.95 -7.52
N HIS A 34 2.31 16.89 -6.19
CA HIS A 34 3.42 16.68 -5.26
C HIS A 34 3.73 15.21 -5.00
N LEU A 35 2.85 14.28 -5.43
CA LEU A 35 3.10 12.86 -5.32
C LEU A 35 3.89 12.41 -6.54
N GLN A 36 5.22 12.28 -6.40
CA GLN A 36 6.01 11.55 -7.37
C GLN A 36 5.41 10.14 -7.45
N THR A 37 4.72 9.83 -8.54
CA THR A 37 3.89 8.62 -8.70
C THR A 37 4.69 7.33 -8.55
N PHE A 38 6.02 7.43 -8.44
CA PHE A 38 6.96 6.32 -8.31
C PHE A 38 7.99 6.53 -7.18
N ASP A 39 7.64 7.27 -6.12
CA ASP A 39 8.51 7.33 -4.92
C ASP A 39 8.52 5.97 -4.19
N PRO A 40 9.63 5.21 -4.20
CA PRO A 40 9.69 3.89 -3.55
C PRO A 40 9.39 3.94 -2.05
N CYS A 41 9.60 5.08 -1.38
CA CYS A 41 9.30 5.21 0.04
C CYS A 41 7.80 5.18 0.34
N PHE A 42 6.98 5.70 -0.57
CA PHE A 42 5.52 5.54 -0.47
C PHE A 42 5.09 4.08 -0.63
N TYR A 43 5.70 3.35 -1.57
CA TYR A 43 5.36 1.94 -1.83
C TYR A 43 5.85 0.99 -0.75
N ARG A 44 6.91 1.35 0.00
CA ARG A 44 7.49 0.54 1.08
C ARG A 44 6.51 0.23 2.21
N GLU A 45 5.57 1.14 2.48
CA GLU A 45 4.56 0.97 3.54
C GLU A 45 3.29 0.26 3.06
N LEU A 46 3.19 -0.05 1.76
CA LEU A 46 2.04 -0.71 1.18
C LEU A 46 2.21 -2.23 1.20
N MET A 47 1.11 -2.93 1.42
CA MET A 47 1.02 -4.38 1.24
C MET A 47 0.58 -4.72 -0.19
N VAL A 48 -0.39 -3.97 -0.73
CA VAL A 48 -0.94 -4.17 -2.08
C VAL A 48 -1.39 -2.82 -2.66
N VAL A 49 -1.13 -2.57 -3.95
CA VAL A 49 -1.59 -1.39 -4.69
C VAL A 49 -2.07 -1.76 -6.09
N HIS A 50 -3.17 -1.14 -6.52
CA HIS A 50 -3.76 -1.34 -7.85
C HIS A 50 -3.66 -0.06 -8.70
N SER A 51 -3.17 -0.03 -9.93
CA SER A 51 -2.42 -1.07 -10.62
C SER A 51 -1.08 -0.51 -11.05
N LEU A 52 -0.14 -1.44 -11.22
CA LEU A 52 1.15 -1.20 -11.84
C LEU A 52 1.20 -2.06 -13.11
N SER A 53 1.76 -1.53 -14.18
CA SER A 53 2.10 -2.32 -15.38
C SER A 53 3.27 -3.27 -15.07
N VAL A 54 3.49 -4.29 -15.91
CA VAL A 54 4.60 -5.24 -15.72
C VAL A 54 5.97 -4.54 -15.57
N PRO A 55 6.34 -3.54 -16.41
CA PRO A 55 7.58 -2.79 -16.20
C PRO A 55 7.61 -2.00 -14.89
N GLN A 56 6.48 -1.46 -14.46
CA GLN A 56 6.39 -0.70 -13.21
C GLN A 56 6.54 -1.61 -11.99
N ILE A 57 5.98 -2.83 -12.01
CA ILE A 57 6.18 -3.84 -10.98
C ILE A 57 7.67 -4.20 -10.88
N TRP A 58 8.32 -4.48 -12.02
CA TRP A 58 9.74 -4.82 -12.04
C TRP A 58 10.60 -3.68 -11.51
N LEU A 59 10.36 -2.44 -11.95
CA LEU A 59 11.07 -1.26 -11.47
C LEU A 59 10.89 -1.08 -9.95
N MET A 60 9.65 -1.15 -9.46
CA MET A 60 9.35 -0.94 -8.05
C MET A 60 9.98 -2.02 -7.17
N TRP A 61 9.96 -3.27 -7.61
CA TRP A 61 10.63 -4.37 -6.91
C TRP A 61 12.12 -4.09 -6.74
N ASN A 62 12.81 -3.66 -7.81
CA ASN A 62 14.24 -3.36 -7.74
C ASN A 62 14.54 -2.16 -6.82
N LEU A 63 13.74 -1.09 -6.91
CA LEU A 63 13.93 0.09 -6.05
C LEU A 63 13.71 -0.23 -4.56
N LEU A 64 12.71 -1.04 -4.23
CA LEU A 64 12.42 -1.44 -2.84
C LEU A 64 13.48 -2.38 -2.24
N HIS A 65 14.19 -3.13 -3.07
CA HIS A 65 15.26 -4.05 -2.64
C HIS A 65 16.66 -3.42 -2.70
N ASP A 66 16.79 -2.17 -3.14
CA ASP A 66 18.08 -1.49 -3.14
C ASP A 66 18.50 -1.19 -1.68
N PRO A 67 19.64 -1.71 -1.19
CA PRO A 67 20.12 -1.43 0.16
C PRO A 67 20.46 0.05 0.40
N LYS A 68 20.60 0.84 -0.67
CA LYS A 68 20.82 2.29 -0.59
C LYS A 68 19.53 3.11 -0.49
N LEU A 69 18.36 2.46 -0.56
CA LEU A 69 17.08 3.14 -0.40
C LEU A 69 16.96 3.73 1.02
N SER A 70 16.97 5.06 1.09
CA SER A 70 16.81 5.81 2.34
C SER A 70 15.52 6.62 2.31
N CYS A 71 14.55 6.22 3.13
CA CYS A 71 13.31 6.95 3.33
C CYS A 71 13.45 7.87 4.54
N HIS A 72 13.20 9.17 4.37
CA HIS A 72 13.19 10.09 5.49
C HIS A 72 11.98 9.74 6.37
N ASN A 73 12.24 9.32 7.61
CA ASN A 73 11.19 9.12 8.61
C ASN A 73 10.56 10.48 8.94
N GLN A 74 9.51 10.87 8.20
CA GLN A 74 8.59 11.88 8.72
C GLN A 74 7.75 11.21 9.81
N THR A 75 8.31 11.22 11.02
CA THR A 75 7.71 10.90 12.33
C THR A 75 7.24 9.47 12.56
N ASP A 76 7.77 8.87 13.63
CA ASP A 76 7.36 7.60 14.23
C ASP A 76 5.84 7.38 14.20
N PRO A 77 5.34 6.31 13.58
CA PRO A 77 4.02 5.82 13.91
C PRO A 77 4.12 5.22 15.32
N LYS A 78 3.59 5.94 16.32
CA LYS A 78 3.29 5.35 17.64
C LYS A 78 2.70 3.94 17.41
N PRO A 79 3.16 2.91 18.14
CA PRO A 79 2.60 1.58 17.99
C PRO A 79 1.09 1.67 18.23
N ARG A 80 0.30 1.45 17.19
CA ARG A 80 -1.14 1.26 17.35
C ARG A 80 -1.30 -0.07 18.05
N VAL A 81 -1.50 0.00 19.36
CA VAL A 81 -2.02 -1.10 20.14
C VAL A 81 -3.30 -1.54 19.45
N PHE A 82 -3.30 -2.75 18.90
CA PHE A 82 -4.51 -3.43 18.46
C PHE A 82 -5.36 -3.66 19.71
N ARG A 83 -6.43 -2.88 19.85
CA ARG A 83 -7.47 -3.08 20.85
C ARG A 83 -8.79 -3.32 20.14
#